data_AF-A0A977IE25-F1
#
_entry.id   AF-A0A977IE25-F1
#
_cell.length_a   1.000
_cell.length_b   1.000
_cell.length_c   1.000
_cell.angle_alpha   90.00
_cell.angle_beta   90.00
_cell.angle_gamma   90.00
#
_symmetry.space_group_name_H-M   'P 1'
#
loop_
_entity.id
_entity.type
_entity.pdbx_description
1 polymer ?
#
loop_
_entity_poly.entity_id
_entity_poly.type
_entity_poly.pdbx_seq_one_letter_code
_entity_poly.pdbx_strand_id
1 'polypeptide(L)'
;MANKDRSEAEEQERLDYIFQHNYNRIEQAAKRLERKGGQFSMKISAEKGESVQSEYTVPDEDATMEFALALARFALPDTSYTIDHWLKFLRELAGEKHSLEFDKIEKTLQQIREGNTLLTLNQEKITDAKAYEIMARQVVFANDTDAIAYEQELLKHGDIIRQFMWMKYDSYCLGLWQLLQWVHDYRKKHGIRAAHVNRETICIYCKATQGDFDHVEHTIPESLGNEYGFLPRGYVCGDCMAALNSIEDGINDMLPFSLALITTSIGNKKGKLPSLKSPEIHIQKKSPNKLVFKSFGKKGELREEPVQGGGHKISITVSGRFDVHRIARMLSKAALGTIALVKGRDAVLDAKFDDIRRYIIKGGTFPNKLMIFKEGLPSPRMEAEWYEVEGVPVVKLIVLGFIFIVILGERPKFDPRDELKPHIMMYDLSLEKPEAAVEKMDGTNQT
;
A
#
# COMPACT_ATOMS: atom_id res chain seq x y z
N MET A 1 -14.40 -0.25 -8.28
CA MET A 1 -15.30 0.05 -9.41
C MET A 1 -14.50 -0.05 -10.70
N ALA A 2 -14.72 -1.09 -11.51
CA ALA A 2 -14.14 -1.13 -12.85
C ALA A 2 -14.95 -0.17 -13.74
N ASN A 3 -14.28 0.80 -14.34
CA ASN A 3 -14.90 1.65 -15.36
C ASN A 3 -15.18 0.74 -16.57
N LYS A 4 -16.46 0.43 -16.82
CA LYS A 4 -16.87 -0.54 -17.86
C LYS A 4 -16.52 -0.08 -19.29
N ASP A 5 -16.09 1.16 -19.45
CA ASP A 5 -15.89 1.80 -20.74
C ASP A 5 -14.40 2.02 -21.11
N ARG A 6 -13.44 1.42 -20.38
CA ARG A 6 -12.03 1.51 -20.75
C ARG A 6 -11.77 0.75 -22.04
N SER A 7 -11.05 1.37 -22.97
CA SER A 7 -10.56 0.63 -24.14
C SER A 7 -9.52 -0.40 -23.71
N GLU A 8 -9.37 -1.47 -24.49
CA GLU A 8 -8.39 -2.53 -24.23
C GLU A 8 -6.97 -1.96 -24.06
N ALA A 9 -6.59 -0.99 -24.89
CA ALA A 9 -5.27 -0.36 -24.84
C ALA A 9 -5.04 0.41 -23.51
N GLU A 10 -6.10 1.01 -22.93
CA GLU A 10 -5.99 1.69 -21.64
C GLU A 10 -5.82 0.70 -20.50
N GLU A 11 -6.51 -0.44 -20.56
CA GLU A 11 -6.34 -1.49 -19.58
C GLU A 11 -4.95 -2.14 -19.68
N GLN A 12 -4.43 -2.32 -20.89
CA GLN A 12 -3.05 -2.78 -21.10
C GLN A 12 -2.03 -1.78 -20.53
N GLU A 13 -2.17 -0.48 -20.80
CA GLU A 13 -1.30 0.57 -20.22
C GLU A 13 -1.37 0.58 -18.69
N ARG A 14 -2.57 0.39 -18.12
CA ARG A 14 -2.81 0.29 -16.68
C ARG A 14 -2.08 -0.91 -16.07
N LEU A 15 -2.24 -2.08 -16.67
CA LEU A 15 -1.59 -3.30 -16.22
C LEU A 15 -0.06 -3.16 -16.31
N ASP A 16 0.46 -2.67 -17.43
CA ASP A 16 1.89 -2.42 -17.61
C ASP A 16 2.49 -1.50 -16.52
N TYR A 17 1.75 -0.45 -16.15
CA TYR A 17 2.10 0.42 -15.03
C TYR A 17 2.12 -0.31 -13.68
N ILE A 18 1.06 -1.06 -13.35
CA ILE A 18 0.95 -1.79 -12.07
C ILE A 18 2.09 -2.80 -11.94
N PHE A 19 2.43 -3.53 -13.02
CA PHE A 19 3.57 -4.45 -13.02
C PHE A 19 4.86 -3.72 -12.70
N GLN A 20 5.17 -2.65 -13.45
CA GLN A 20 6.40 -1.89 -13.27
C GLN A 20 6.51 -1.29 -11.87
N HIS A 21 5.39 -0.79 -11.37
CA HIS A 21 5.28 -0.21 -10.05
C HIS A 21 5.61 -1.23 -8.95
N ASN A 22 4.94 -2.38 -8.96
CA ASN A 22 5.18 -3.44 -7.98
C ASN A 22 6.58 -4.05 -8.10
N TYR A 23 7.08 -4.24 -9.32
CA TYR A 23 8.47 -4.67 -9.54
C TYR A 23 9.48 -3.73 -8.88
N ASN A 24 9.34 -2.42 -9.09
CA ASN A 24 10.25 -1.42 -8.49
C ASN A 24 10.20 -1.46 -6.96
N ARG A 25 9.03 -1.68 -6.37
CA ARG A 25 8.86 -1.81 -4.91
C ARG A 25 9.58 -3.05 -4.37
N ILE A 26 9.45 -4.19 -5.05
CA ILE A 26 10.15 -5.43 -4.70
C ILE A 26 11.66 -5.24 -4.85
N GLU A 27 12.13 -4.65 -5.95
CA GLU A 27 13.55 -4.39 -6.18
C GLU A 27 14.16 -3.55 -5.05
N GLN A 28 13.43 -2.52 -4.59
CA GLN A 28 13.88 -1.71 -3.47
C GLN A 28 13.94 -2.49 -2.15
N ALA A 29 13.02 -3.42 -1.92
CA ALA A 29 13.04 -4.29 -0.74
C ALA A 29 14.18 -5.32 -0.82
N ALA A 30 14.37 -5.97 -1.97
CA ALA A 30 15.47 -6.89 -2.24
C ALA A 30 16.84 -6.21 -2.06
N LYS A 31 17.05 -5.01 -2.62
CA LYS A 31 18.27 -4.22 -2.41
C LYS A 31 18.54 -3.88 -0.94
N ARG A 32 17.51 -3.77 -0.10
CA ARG A 32 17.69 -3.58 1.35
C ARG A 32 18.10 -4.89 2.03
N LEU A 33 17.47 -6.00 1.67
CA LEU A 33 17.80 -7.33 2.17
C LEU A 33 19.26 -7.69 1.83
N GLU A 34 19.71 -7.46 0.60
CA GLU A 34 21.09 -7.66 0.15
C GLU A 34 22.09 -6.87 0.99
N ARG A 35 21.84 -5.58 1.23
CA ARG A 35 22.70 -4.72 2.08
C ARG A 35 22.79 -5.18 3.52
N LYS A 36 21.80 -5.95 3.99
CA LYS A 36 21.74 -6.51 5.35
C LYS A 36 22.20 -7.96 5.44
N GLY A 37 22.95 -8.43 4.44
CA GLY A 37 23.58 -9.76 4.45
C GLY A 37 23.03 -10.71 3.41
N GLY A 38 21.77 -10.54 2.96
CA GLY A 38 21.15 -11.19 1.79
C GLY A 38 21.16 -12.73 1.71
N GLN A 39 21.86 -13.41 2.61
CA GLN A 39 22.13 -14.83 2.55
C GLN A 39 21.29 -15.57 3.57
N PHE A 40 20.46 -16.47 3.08
CA PHE A 40 19.73 -17.46 3.87
C PHE A 40 20.63 -18.68 3.98
N SER A 41 20.78 -19.23 5.18
CA SER A 41 21.59 -20.43 5.37
C SER A 41 20.91 -21.39 6.32
N MET A 42 20.92 -22.68 5.96
CA MET A 42 20.56 -23.77 6.86
C MET A 42 21.79 -24.62 7.13
N LYS A 43 22.12 -24.83 8.40
CA LYS A 43 23.15 -25.79 8.84
C LYS A 43 22.46 -26.96 9.49
N ILE A 44 22.87 -28.18 9.14
CA ILE A 44 22.40 -29.41 9.78
C ILE A 44 23.64 -30.14 10.28
N SER A 45 23.70 -30.40 11.59
CA SER A 45 24.75 -31.20 12.23
C SER A 45 24.14 -32.43 12.89
N ALA A 46 24.85 -33.54 12.80
CA ALA A 46 24.48 -34.79 13.45
C ALA A 46 25.73 -35.38 14.11
N GLU A 47 25.75 -35.42 15.44
CA GLU A 47 26.80 -36.09 16.19
C GLU A 47 26.33 -37.48 16.61
N LYS A 48 27.26 -38.45 16.66
CA LYS A 48 26.93 -39.85 16.94
C LYS A 48 26.40 -39.98 18.37
N GLY A 49 25.09 -40.24 18.49
CA GLY A 49 24.41 -40.38 19.79
C GLY A 49 23.68 -39.12 20.25
N GLU A 50 23.75 -38.03 19.48
CA GLU A 50 22.97 -36.83 19.73
C GLU A 50 21.80 -36.70 18.76
N SER A 51 20.79 -35.93 19.15
CA SER A 51 19.71 -35.52 18.24
C SER A 51 20.28 -34.66 17.11
N VAL A 52 19.79 -34.83 15.89
CA VAL A 52 20.11 -33.93 14.77
C VAL A 52 19.79 -32.49 15.17
N GLN A 53 20.79 -31.62 15.09
CA GLN A 53 20.64 -30.19 15.32
C GLN A 53 20.55 -29.49 13.95
N SER A 54 19.67 -28.50 13.86
CA SER A 54 19.62 -27.64 12.69
C SER A 54 19.51 -26.18 13.11
N GLU A 55 20.12 -25.30 12.33
CA GLU A 55 20.04 -23.86 12.50
C GLU A 55 19.69 -23.23 11.16
N TYR A 56 18.55 -22.56 11.09
CA TYR A 56 18.14 -21.75 9.96
C TYR A 56 18.36 -20.28 10.29
N THR A 57 19.22 -19.63 9.52
CA THR A 57 19.58 -18.22 9.71
C THR A 57 18.98 -17.38 8.58
N VAL A 58 18.17 -16.39 8.96
CA VAL A 58 17.74 -15.30 8.09
C VAL A 58 18.65 -14.09 8.30
N PRO A 59 19.03 -13.35 7.24
CA PRO A 59 20.03 -12.29 7.35
C PRO A 59 19.56 -11.10 8.20
N ASP A 60 18.32 -10.63 7.99
CA ASP A 60 17.66 -9.60 8.82
C ASP A 60 16.14 -9.81 8.74
N GLU A 61 15.50 -10.08 9.88
CA GLU A 61 14.07 -10.41 9.94
C GLU A 61 13.19 -9.32 9.33
N ASP A 62 13.46 -8.04 9.65
CA ASP A 62 12.68 -6.90 9.17
C ASP A 62 12.73 -6.78 7.64
N ALA A 63 13.94 -6.82 7.06
CA ALA A 63 14.14 -6.70 5.62
C ALA A 63 13.63 -7.92 4.86
N THR A 64 13.75 -9.11 5.46
CA THR A 64 13.19 -10.35 4.91
C THR A 64 11.68 -10.26 4.82
N MET A 65 11.05 -9.77 5.90
CA MET A 65 9.60 -9.56 5.94
C MET A 65 9.14 -8.48 4.96
N GLU A 66 9.82 -7.33 4.90
CA GLU A 66 9.53 -6.28 3.91
C GLU A 66 9.60 -6.81 2.47
N PHE A 67 10.62 -7.62 2.17
CA PHE A 67 10.80 -8.26 0.87
C PHE A 67 9.65 -9.23 0.56
N ALA A 68 9.32 -10.12 1.51
CA ALA A 68 8.25 -11.08 1.34
C ALA A 68 6.87 -10.40 1.15
N LEU A 69 6.59 -9.34 1.90
CA LEU A 69 5.35 -8.55 1.76
C LEU A 69 5.26 -7.82 0.42
N ALA A 70 6.38 -7.28 -0.08
CA ALA A 70 6.41 -6.67 -1.40
C ALA A 70 6.18 -7.71 -2.51
N LEU A 71 6.70 -8.91 -2.34
CA LEU A 71 6.58 -10.00 -3.32
C LEU A 71 5.20 -10.66 -3.31
N ALA A 72 4.49 -10.61 -2.18
CA ALA A 72 3.22 -11.30 -1.97
C ALA A 72 2.19 -11.07 -3.07
N ARG A 73 2.22 -9.90 -3.73
CA ARG A 73 1.32 -9.60 -4.85
C ARG A 73 1.46 -10.58 -6.01
N PHE A 74 2.69 -10.96 -6.37
CA PHE A 74 2.97 -11.90 -7.46
C PHE A 74 2.85 -13.36 -7.00
N ALA A 75 2.98 -13.60 -5.70
CA ALA A 75 3.15 -14.93 -5.14
C ALA A 75 1.84 -15.56 -4.63
N LEU A 76 0.92 -14.76 -4.08
CA LEU A 76 -0.34 -15.24 -3.51
C LEU A 76 -1.37 -15.57 -4.61
N PRO A 77 -1.98 -16.77 -4.60
CA PRO A 77 -2.85 -17.25 -5.69
C PRO A 77 -4.20 -16.53 -5.79
N ASP A 78 -4.63 -15.85 -4.74
CA ASP A 78 -5.92 -15.14 -4.66
C ASP A 78 -5.84 -13.67 -5.09
N THR A 79 -4.68 -13.20 -5.54
CA THR A 79 -4.56 -11.86 -6.12
C THR A 79 -4.89 -11.88 -7.60
N SER A 80 -5.48 -10.80 -8.11
CA SER A 80 -5.66 -10.62 -9.56
C SER A 80 -4.37 -10.31 -10.32
N TYR A 81 -3.22 -10.33 -9.64
CA TYR A 81 -1.92 -9.92 -10.17
C TYR A 81 -0.83 -10.95 -9.84
N THR A 82 -1.21 -12.23 -9.78
CA THR A 82 -0.29 -13.36 -9.68
C THR A 82 0.72 -13.33 -10.82
N ILE A 83 1.86 -13.99 -10.60
CA ILE A 83 2.87 -14.16 -11.64
C ILE A 83 2.31 -14.81 -12.91
N ASP A 84 1.38 -15.76 -12.82
CA ASP A 84 0.77 -16.39 -14.01
C ASP A 84 -0.04 -15.38 -14.83
N HIS A 85 -0.85 -14.55 -14.18
CA HIS A 85 -1.62 -13.51 -14.87
C HIS A 85 -0.69 -12.51 -15.57
N TRP A 86 0.43 -12.14 -14.93
CA TRP A 86 1.43 -11.27 -15.55
C TRP A 86 2.16 -11.90 -16.71
N LEU A 87 2.60 -13.16 -16.58
CA LEU A 87 3.29 -13.85 -17.66
C LEU A 87 2.38 -14.02 -18.87
N LYS A 88 1.10 -14.34 -18.65
CA LYS A 88 0.09 -14.38 -19.71
C LYS A 88 -0.04 -13.03 -20.41
N PHE A 89 -0.26 -11.95 -19.65
CA PHE A 89 -0.35 -10.59 -20.18
C PHE A 89 0.90 -10.17 -20.96
N LEU A 90 2.09 -10.43 -20.43
CA LEU A 90 3.35 -10.09 -21.08
C LEU A 90 3.60 -10.93 -22.35
N ARG A 91 3.19 -12.20 -22.36
CA ARG A 91 3.23 -13.07 -23.55
C ARG A 91 2.33 -12.52 -24.66
N GLU A 92 1.11 -12.11 -24.32
CA GLU A 92 0.18 -11.47 -25.25
C GLU A 92 0.76 -10.17 -25.84
N LEU A 93 1.35 -9.31 -25.01
CA LEU A 93 2.01 -8.08 -25.46
C LEU A 93 3.24 -8.35 -26.35
N ALA A 94 4.00 -9.41 -26.05
CA ALA A 94 5.21 -9.74 -26.80
C ALA A 94 4.92 -10.28 -28.21
N GLY A 95 3.80 -11.00 -28.36
CA GLY A 95 3.41 -11.68 -29.58
C GLY A 95 4.22 -12.96 -29.86
N GLU A 96 3.84 -13.68 -30.93
CA GLU A 96 4.31 -15.05 -31.21
C GLU A 96 5.84 -15.19 -31.34
N LYS A 97 6.53 -14.14 -31.81
CA LYS A 97 8.00 -14.12 -31.97
C LYS A 97 8.77 -14.38 -30.67
N HIS A 98 8.14 -14.21 -29.51
CA HIS A 98 8.75 -14.41 -28.19
C HIS A 98 8.24 -15.66 -27.45
N SER A 99 7.35 -16.45 -28.06
CA SER A 99 6.70 -17.62 -27.42
C SER A 99 7.69 -18.58 -26.76
N LEU A 100 8.74 -18.97 -27.49
CA LEU A 100 9.77 -19.89 -26.99
C LEU A 100 10.46 -19.40 -25.71
N GLU A 101 10.67 -18.09 -25.56
CA GLU A 101 11.28 -17.57 -24.33
C GLU A 101 10.29 -17.61 -23.17
N PHE A 102 9.02 -17.27 -23.40
CA PHE A 102 7.99 -17.39 -22.38
C PHE A 102 7.78 -18.84 -21.93
N ASP A 103 7.93 -19.82 -22.82
CA ASP A 103 7.88 -21.23 -22.44
C ASP A 103 9.06 -21.62 -21.52
N LYS A 104 10.25 -21.04 -21.72
CA LYS A 104 11.38 -21.22 -20.78
C LYS A 104 11.10 -20.56 -19.43
N ILE A 105 10.56 -19.34 -19.44
CA ILE A 105 10.20 -18.59 -18.22
C ILE A 105 9.17 -19.39 -17.41
N GLU A 106 8.14 -19.94 -18.05
CA GLU A 106 7.13 -20.79 -17.40
C GLU A 106 7.71 -22.10 -16.88
N LYS A 107 8.61 -22.75 -17.64
CA LYS A 107 9.33 -23.92 -17.16
C LYS A 107 10.16 -23.61 -15.91
N THR A 108 10.84 -22.47 -15.87
CA THR A 108 11.58 -22.01 -14.69
C THR A 108 10.65 -21.68 -13.52
N LEU A 109 9.50 -21.05 -13.78
CA LEU A 109 8.48 -20.84 -12.75
C LEU A 109 8.00 -22.18 -12.15
N GLN A 110 7.78 -23.19 -12.99
CA GLN A 110 7.39 -24.52 -12.53
C GLN A 110 8.48 -25.17 -11.65
N GLN A 111 9.75 -25.02 -12.02
CA GLN A 111 10.88 -25.49 -11.20
C GLN A 111 10.94 -24.77 -9.84
N ILE A 112 10.75 -23.44 -9.82
CA ILE A 112 10.68 -22.64 -8.59
C ILE A 112 9.52 -23.12 -7.70
N ARG A 113 8.37 -23.45 -8.30
CA ARG A 113 7.21 -23.95 -7.55
C ARG A 113 7.48 -25.30 -6.91
N GLU A 114 8.09 -26.22 -7.67
CA GLU A 114 8.41 -27.57 -7.20
C GLU A 114 9.44 -27.55 -6.08
N GLY A 115 10.44 -26.67 -6.18
CA GLY A 115 11.56 -26.60 -5.26
C GLY A 115 12.57 -27.74 -5.48
N ASN A 116 13.76 -27.58 -4.90
CA ASN A 116 14.86 -28.54 -5.06
C ASN A 116 14.96 -29.55 -3.91
N THR A 117 14.15 -29.39 -2.86
CA THR A 117 14.20 -30.23 -1.66
C THR A 117 12.90 -31.01 -1.49
N LEU A 118 13.01 -32.29 -1.12
CA LEU A 118 11.84 -33.11 -0.81
C LEU A 118 11.47 -32.93 0.67
N LEU A 119 10.25 -32.46 0.92
CA LEU A 119 9.64 -32.46 2.25
C LEU A 119 8.31 -33.18 2.13
N THR A 120 8.05 -34.12 3.04
CA THR A 120 6.75 -34.76 3.18
C THR A 120 6.22 -34.46 4.57
N LEU A 121 5.05 -33.84 4.64
CA LEU A 121 4.35 -33.56 5.89
C LEU A 121 2.97 -34.24 5.82
N ASN A 122 2.66 -35.09 6.78
CA ASN A 122 1.38 -35.83 6.81
C ASN A 122 1.08 -36.59 5.50
N GLN A 123 2.09 -37.27 4.95
CA GLN A 123 2.04 -38.01 3.68
C GLN A 123 1.84 -37.15 2.41
N GLU A 124 1.77 -35.83 2.54
CA GLU A 124 1.70 -34.90 1.42
C GLU A 124 3.09 -34.36 1.06
N LYS A 125 3.44 -34.35 -0.23
CA LYS A 125 4.65 -33.71 -0.72
C LYS A 125 4.48 -32.19 -0.64
N ILE A 126 5.33 -31.54 0.15
CA ILE A 126 5.35 -30.09 0.30
C ILE A 126 6.37 -29.48 -0.68
N THR A 127 5.84 -28.92 -1.76
CA THR A 127 6.61 -28.11 -2.72
C THR A 127 6.93 -26.73 -2.14
N ASP A 128 7.85 -25.99 -2.75
CA ASP A 128 8.20 -24.63 -2.29
C ASP A 128 7.01 -23.67 -2.43
N ALA A 129 6.23 -23.78 -3.50
CA ALA A 129 4.98 -23.02 -3.66
C ALA A 129 3.93 -23.39 -2.60
N LYS A 130 3.82 -24.67 -2.24
CA LYS A 130 2.87 -25.11 -1.21
C LYS A 130 3.29 -24.63 0.19
N ALA A 131 4.59 -24.73 0.50
CA ALA A 131 5.14 -24.16 1.73
C ALA A 131 4.90 -22.64 1.77
N TYR A 132 5.12 -21.93 0.65
CA TYR A 132 4.82 -20.51 0.54
C TYR A 132 3.36 -20.21 0.90
N GLU A 133 2.42 -20.87 0.24
CA GLU A 133 0.98 -20.67 0.47
C GLU A 133 0.60 -20.91 1.93
N ILE A 134 1.07 -22.03 2.51
CA ILE A 134 0.78 -22.41 3.88
C ILE A 134 1.34 -21.38 4.86
N MET A 135 2.63 -21.08 4.79
CA MET A 135 3.27 -20.14 5.72
C MET A 135 2.74 -18.72 5.54
N ALA A 136 2.46 -18.29 4.31
CA ALA A 136 1.84 -17.01 4.04
C ALA A 136 0.47 -16.91 4.72
N ARG A 137 -0.42 -17.89 4.52
CA ARG A 137 -1.79 -17.87 5.07
C ARG A 137 -1.83 -18.11 6.57
N GLN A 138 -1.02 -19.03 7.08
CA GLN A 138 -1.09 -19.51 8.46
C GLN A 138 -0.20 -18.74 9.41
N VAL A 139 0.85 -18.05 8.93
CA VAL A 139 1.81 -17.36 9.80
C VAL A 139 1.96 -15.89 9.44
N VAL A 140 2.31 -15.58 8.19
CA VAL A 140 2.68 -14.22 7.79
C VAL A 140 1.46 -13.30 7.75
N PHE A 141 0.35 -13.76 7.18
CA PHE A 141 -0.90 -12.99 7.00
C PHE A 141 -2.08 -13.50 7.84
N ALA A 142 -1.85 -14.50 8.70
CA ALA A 142 -2.83 -14.94 9.69
C ALA A 142 -3.10 -13.86 10.74
N ASN A 143 -3.96 -14.09 11.72
CA ASN A 143 -3.91 -13.32 12.97
C ASN A 143 -2.89 -13.95 13.94
N ASP A 144 -2.49 -13.21 14.97
CA ASP A 144 -1.47 -13.65 15.93
C ASP A 144 -1.78 -15.01 16.58
N THR A 145 -3.05 -15.25 16.94
CA THR A 145 -3.46 -16.50 17.61
C THR A 145 -3.30 -17.70 16.69
N ASP A 146 -3.76 -17.59 15.44
CA ASP A 146 -3.64 -18.64 14.44
C ASP A 146 -2.17 -18.89 14.06
N ALA A 147 -1.38 -17.81 13.91
CA ALA A 147 0.05 -17.89 13.62
C ALA A 147 0.82 -18.64 14.71
N ILE A 148 0.58 -18.31 15.98
CA ILE A 148 1.21 -18.98 17.11
C ILE A 148 0.77 -20.45 17.18
N ALA A 149 -0.53 -20.72 16.99
CA ALA A 149 -1.05 -22.09 17.02
C ALA A 149 -0.44 -22.95 15.92
N TYR A 150 -0.28 -22.40 14.71
CA TYR A 150 0.33 -23.12 13.60
C TYR A 150 1.83 -23.38 13.79
N GLU A 151 2.58 -22.38 14.27
CA GLU A 151 4.00 -22.55 14.61
C GLU A 151 4.21 -23.60 15.71
N GLN A 152 3.33 -23.61 16.72
CA GLN A 152 3.30 -24.66 17.76
C GLN A 152 3.01 -26.04 17.17
N GLU A 153 2.11 -26.14 16.19
CA GLU A 153 1.83 -27.40 15.50
C GLU A 153 3.04 -27.90 14.69
N LEU A 154 3.71 -27.02 13.94
CA LEU A 154 4.96 -27.38 13.24
C LEU A 154 6.02 -27.89 14.21
N LEU A 155 6.14 -27.29 15.40
CA LEU A 155 7.06 -27.74 16.44
C LEU A 155 6.74 -29.15 16.96
N LYS A 156 5.48 -29.59 16.96
CA LYS A 156 5.13 -30.98 17.32
C LYS A 156 5.67 -32.00 16.31
N HIS A 157 5.86 -31.59 15.06
CA HIS A 157 6.51 -32.40 14.03
C HIS A 157 8.05 -32.33 14.10
N GLY A 158 8.61 -31.54 15.01
CA GLY A 158 10.05 -31.35 15.23
C GLY A 158 10.57 -30.03 14.65
N ASP A 159 11.55 -29.45 15.34
CA ASP A 159 12.12 -28.13 14.99
C ASP A 159 12.70 -28.09 13.56
N ILE A 160 13.26 -29.21 13.11
CA ILE A 160 13.77 -29.39 11.75
C ILE A 160 12.66 -29.15 10.70
N ILE A 161 11.45 -29.70 10.92
CA ILE A 161 10.33 -29.53 9.98
C ILE A 161 9.91 -28.05 9.91
N ARG A 162 9.82 -27.38 11.06
CA ARG A 162 9.56 -25.93 11.13
C ARG A 162 10.61 -25.14 10.32
N GLN A 163 11.89 -25.44 10.52
CA GLN A 163 12.97 -24.77 9.79
C GLN A 163 12.92 -25.05 8.27
N PHE A 164 12.62 -26.28 7.86
CA PHE A 164 12.43 -26.62 6.44
C PHE A 164 11.25 -25.87 5.80
N MET A 165 10.14 -25.68 6.53
CA MET A 165 9.00 -24.89 6.03
C MET A 165 9.39 -23.44 5.75
N TRP A 166 10.11 -22.79 6.68
CA TRP A 166 10.63 -21.44 6.48
C TRP A 166 11.66 -21.37 5.34
N MET A 167 12.60 -22.31 5.28
CA MET A 167 13.58 -22.40 4.19
C MET A 167 12.88 -22.51 2.82
N LYS A 168 11.83 -23.34 2.70
CA LYS A 168 11.04 -23.47 1.46
C LYS A 168 10.26 -22.21 1.13
N TYR A 169 9.65 -21.57 2.12
CA TYR A 169 8.98 -20.27 1.96
C TYR A 169 9.93 -19.20 1.39
N ASP A 170 11.11 -19.05 1.99
CA ASP A 170 12.11 -18.07 1.56
C ASP A 170 12.74 -18.44 0.21
N SER A 171 12.98 -19.74 -0.04
CA SER A 171 13.47 -20.24 -1.34
C SER A 171 12.51 -19.91 -2.47
N TYR A 172 11.19 -20.09 -2.26
CA TYR A 172 10.17 -19.68 -3.21
C TYR A 172 10.22 -18.17 -3.47
N CYS A 173 10.34 -17.36 -2.41
CA CYS A 173 10.40 -15.91 -2.54
C CYS A 173 11.61 -15.46 -3.37
N LEU A 174 12.79 -16.02 -3.10
CA LEU A 174 14.02 -15.72 -3.84
C LEU A 174 13.96 -16.18 -5.29
N GLY A 175 13.49 -17.41 -5.53
CA GLY A 175 13.34 -17.95 -6.89
C GLY A 175 12.38 -17.09 -7.72
N LEU A 176 11.25 -16.70 -7.14
CA LEU A 176 10.28 -15.83 -7.82
C LEU A 176 10.85 -14.43 -8.08
N TRP A 177 11.63 -13.88 -7.15
CA TRP A 177 12.33 -12.60 -7.37
C TRP A 177 13.33 -12.67 -8.54
N GLN A 178 14.15 -13.72 -8.60
CA GLN A 178 15.10 -13.93 -9.70
C GLN A 178 14.37 -14.07 -11.05
N LEU A 179 13.25 -14.80 -11.07
CA LEU A 179 12.39 -14.90 -12.25
C LEU A 179 11.85 -13.52 -12.67
N LEU A 180 11.35 -12.72 -11.72
CA LEU A 180 10.85 -11.37 -11.99
C LEU A 180 11.93 -10.45 -12.55
N GLN A 181 13.17 -10.54 -12.04
CA GLN A 181 14.32 -9.80 -12.60
C GLN A 181 14.58 -10.22 -14.05
N TRP A 182 14.63 -11.52 -14.34
CA TRP A 182 14.81 -12.03 -15.70
C TRP A 182 13.69 -11.56 -16.64
N VAL A 183 12.42 -11.66 -16.22
CA VAL A 183 11.25 -11.18 -16.98
C VAL A 183 11.36 -9.69 -17.25
N HIS A 184 11.70 -8.89 -16.23
CA HIS A 184 11.83 -7.44 -16.35
C HIS A 184 12.95 -7.05 -17.33
N ASP A 185 14.13 -7.67 -17.20
CA ASP A 185 15.27 -7.41 -18.06
C ASP A 185 15.00 -7.83 -19.51
N TYR A 186 14.36 -8.98 -19.72
CA TYR A 186 13.94 -9.45 -21.04
C TYR A 186 12.95 -8.48 -21.68
N ARG A 187 11.91 -8.07 -20.94
CA ARG A 187 10.94 -7.06 -21.36
C ARG A 187 11.62 -5.76 -21.77
N LYS A 188 12.54 -5.25 -20.95
CA LYS A 188 13.29 -4.02 -21.22
C LYS A 188 14.15 -4.15 -22.48
N LYS A 189 14.85 -5.27 -22.64
CA LYS A 189 15.72 -5.57 -23.80
C LYS A 189 14.94 -5.63 -25.11
N HIS A 190 13.73 -6.18 -25.09
CA HIS A 190 12.91 -6.40 -26.29
C HIS A 190 11.80 -5.36 -26.49
N GLY A 191 11.72 -4.34 -25.64
CA GLY A 191 10.70 -3.28 -25.75
C GLY A 191 9.26 -3.78 -25.56
N ILE A 192 9.06 -4.85 -24.78
CA ILE A 192 7.72 -5.45 -24.57
C ILE A 192 6.94 -4.57 -23.59
N ARG A 193 6.21 -3.58 -24.09
CA ARG A 193 5.41 -2.68 -23.23
C ARG A 193 4.06 -2.46 -23.87
N ALA A 194 3.05 -2.20 -23.06
CA ALA A 194 1.79 -1.69 -23.58
C ALA A 194 2.04 -0.40 -24.39
N ALA A 195 1.35 -0.27 -25.52
CA ALA A 195 1.42 0.94 -26.32
C ALA A 195 0.91 2.12 -25.49
N HIS A 196 1.58 3.27 -25.60
CA HIS A 196 1.08 4.48 -24.98
C HIS A 196 -0.21 4.89 -25.69
N VAL A 197 -1.28 5.07 -24.92
CA VAL A 197 -2.56 5.54 -25.47
C VAL A 197 -2.45 7.04 -25.64
N ASN A 198 -2.47 7.49 -26.91
CA ASN A 198 -2.46 8.91 -27.24
C ASN A 198 -3.76 9.55 -26.76
N ARG A 199 -3.64 10.52 -25.85
CA ARG A 199 -4.74 11.31 -25.32
C ARG A 199 -4.38 12.78 -25.52
N GLU A 200 -5.38 13.61 -25.78
CA GLU A 200 -5.21 15.06 -25.67
C GLU A 200 -4.65 15.38 -24.27
N THR A 201 -3.76 16.37 -24.13
CA THR A 201 -3.16 16.72 -22.85
C THR A 201 -3.83 17.95 -22.26
N ILE A 202 -4.53 17.79 -21.14
CA ILE A 202 -5.11 18.92 -20.38
C ILE A 202 -5.16 18.57 -18.90
N CYS A 203 -4.55 19.44 -18.09
CA CYS A 203 -4.43 19.22 -16.66
C CYS A 203 -5.77 19.45 -15.95
N ILE A 204 -6.26 18.45 -15.21
CA ILE A 204 -7.51 18.56 -14.44
C ILE A 204 -7.44 19.56 -13.29
N TYR A 205 -6.25 20.04 -12.91
CA TYR A 205 -6.08 21.01 -11.84
C TYR A 205 -5.89 22.43 -12.35
N CYS A 206 -4.98 22.66 -13.30
CA CYS A 206 -4.70 24.02 -13.80
C CYS A 206 -5.29 24.34 -15.18
N LYS A 207 -5.93 23.38 -15.87
CA LYS A 207 -6.43 23.53 -17.27
C LYS A 207 -5.34 23.83 -18.32
N ALA A 208 -4.06 23.78 -17.97
CA ALA A 208 -2.99 23.91 -18.95
C ALA A 208 -3.01 22.73 -19.93
N THR A 209 -2.75 23.02 -21.21
CA THR A 209 -2.61 22.02 -22.27
C THR A 209 -1.17 21.77 -22.70
N GLN A 210 -0.24 22.53 -22.09
CA GLN A 210 1.21 22.49 -22.34
C GLN A 210 1.94 22.10 -21.05
N GLY A 211 3.14 21.54 -21.20
CA GLY A 211 3.98 21.06 -20.10
C GLY A 211 4.29 19.57 -20.18
N ASP A 212 4.92 19.03 -19.13
CA ASP A 212 5.15 17.59 -18.98
C ASP A 212 3.87 16.88 -18.52
N PHE A 213 3.46 15.83 -19.23
CA PHE A 213 2.27 15.02 -18.94
C PHE A 213 2.60 13.51 -18.86
N ASP A 214 3.88 13.16 -18.68
CA ASP A 214 4.37 11.78 -18.73
C ASP A 214 4.14 11.01 -17.41
N HIS A 215 3.47 11.62 -16.44
CA HIS A 215 3.22 11.06 -15.12
C HIS A 215 1.84 10.41 -14.99
N VAL A 216 1.81 9.29 -14.27
CA VAL A 216 0.58 8.68 -13.75
C VAL A 216 0.32 9.26 -12.37
N GLU A 217 -0.90 9.71 -12.11
CA GLU A 217 -1.26 10.29 -10.82
C GLU A 217 -2.24 9.40 -10.07
N HIS A 218 -1.93 9.04 -8.82
CA HIS A 218 -2.86 8.25 -8.01
C HIS A 218 -3.99 9.13 -7.49
N THR A 219 -5.24 8.67 -7.49
CA THR A 219 -6.36 9.47 -6.94
C THR A 219 -6.18 9.64 -5.43
N ILE A 220 -6.09 8.55 -4.67
CA ILE A 220 -5.63 8.55 -3.28
C ILE A 220 -4.11 8.39 -3.26
N PRO A 221 -3.34 9.07 -2.38
CA PRO A 221 -1.90 8.91 -2.33
C PRO A 221 -1.47 7.44 -2.22
N GLU A 222 -0.52 7.03 -3.05
CA GLU A 222 0.07 5.68 -2.99
C GLU A 222 0.73 5.42 -1.62
N SER A 223 1.24 6.46 -0.95
CA SER A 223 1.78 6.37 0.41
C SER A 223 0.76 5.92 1.46
N LEU A 224 -0.53 6.01 1.16
CA LEU A 224 -1.60 5.47 2.00
C LEU A 224 -1.93 4.01 1.67
N GLY A 225 -1.39 3.44 0.59
CA GLY A 225 -1.68 2.09 0.11
C GLY A 225 -2.57 2.00 -1.14
N ASN A 226 -2.81 3.12 -1.83
CA ASN A 226 -3.59 3.08 -3.07
C ASN A 226 -2.75 2.56 -4.23
N GLU A 227 -3.11 1.38 -4.72
CA GLU A 227 -2.39 0.73 -5.83
C GLU A 227 -3.21 0.68 -7.13
N TYR A 228 -4.49 1.06 -7.10
CA TYR A 228 -5.42 0.81 -8.22
C TYR A 228 -6.12 2.05 -8.76
N GLY A 229 -6.40 3.03 -7.90
CA GLY A 229 -7.03 4.27 -8.31
C GLY A 229 -5.97 5.23 -8.83
N PHE A 230 -5.73 5.24 -10.13
CA PHE A 230 -4.84 6.23 -10.74
C PHE A 230 -5.38 6.75 -12.06
N LEU A 231 -5.07 8.01 -12.34
CA LEU A 231 -5.29 8.72 -13.57
C LEU A 231 -4.13 8.43 -14.53
N PRO A 232 -4.40 8.08 -15.79
CA PRO A 232 -3.34 7.84 -16.76
C PRO A 232 -2.61 9.14 -17.11
N ARG A 233 -1.49 8.99 -17.82
CA ARG A 233 -0.74 10.10 -18.42
C ARG A 233 -1.65 11.04 -19.22
N GLY A 234 -1.32 12.33 -19.24
CA GLY A 234 -2.15 13.35 -19.91
C GLY A 234 -3.22 14.01 -19.03
N TYR A 235 -3.48 13.50 -17.81
CA TYR A 235 -4.48 14.08 -16.90
C TYR A 235 -3.93 15.18 -15.99
N VAL A 236 -2.65 15.12 -15.63
CA VAL A 236 -2.02 16.02 -14.66
C VAL A 236 -0.67 16.46 -15.20
N CYS A 237 -0.43 17.77 -15.26
CA CYS A 237 0.87 18.29 -15.68
C CYS A 237 1.92 18.18 -14.55
N GLY A 238 3.21 18.19 -14.91
CA GLY A 238 4.33 18.13 -13.98
C GLY A 238 4.30 19.20 -12.88
N ASP A 239 3.91 20.43 -13.21
CA ASP A 239 3.82 21.52 -12.22
C ASP A 239 2.77 21.25 -11.14
N CYS A 240 1.59 20.79 -11.55
CA CYS A 240 0.55 20.41 -10.60
C CYS A 240 0.96 19.16 -9.81
N MET A 241 1.59 18.17 -10.46
CA MET A 241 2.11 16.99 -9.78
C MET A 241 3.10 17.36 -8.67
N ALA A 242 4.02 18.29 -8.92
CA ALA A 242 4.95 18.79 -7.90
C ALA A 242 4.22 19.45 -6.72
N ALA A 243 3.20 20.28 -7.00
CA ALA A 243 2.39 20.88 -5.95
C ALA A 243 1.62 19.83 -5.15
N LEU A 244 1.05 18.81 -5.80
CA LEU A 244 0.32 17.72 -5.14
C LEU A 244 1.23 16.86 -4.26
N ASN A 245 2.43 16.50 -4.74
CA ASN A 245 3.43 15.81 -3.93
C ASN A 245 3.70 16.56 -2.62
N SER A 246 3.83 17.90 -2.67
CA SER A 246 4.05 18.70 -1.46
C SER A 246 2.88 18.60 -0.46
N ILE A 247 1.65 18.39 -0.93
CA ILE A 247 0.47 18.20 -0.06
C ILE A 247 0.49 16.81 0.57
N GLU A 248 0.87 15.80 -0.21
CA GLU A 248 0.93 14.39 0.22
C GLU A 248 2.10 14.09 1.16
N ASP A 249 3.19 14.87 1.08
CA ASP A 249 4.38 14.66 1.88
C ASP A 249 4.06 14.67 3.39
N GLY A 250 4.31 13.57 4.09
CA GLY A 250 4.05 13.47 5.53
C GLY A 250 2.57 13.29 5.91
N ILE A 251 1.64 13.15 4.97
CA ILE A 251 0.26 12.71 5.28
C ILE A 251 0.25 11.35 5.98
N ASN A 252 1.17 10.46 5.59
CA ASN A 252 1.36 9.15 6.20
C ASN A 252 1.87 9.23 7.66
N ASP A 253 2.39 10.38 8.09
CA ASP A 253 2.85 10.62 9.46
C ASP A 253 1.77 11.28 10.33
N MET A 254 0.71 11.82 9.71
CA MET A 254 -0.41 12.45 10.42
C MET A 254 -1.39 11.43 10.96
N LEU A 255 -2.02 11.76 12.10
CA LEU A 255 -3.19 11.01 12.56
C LEU A 255 -4.41 11.40 11.71
N PRO A 256 -5.32 10.44 11.41
CA PRO A 256 -5.32 9.06 11.88
C PRO A 256 -4.58 8.07 10.94
N PHE A 257 -4.02 8.54 9.83
CA PHE A 257 -3.46 7.69 8.77
C PHE A 257 -2.28 6.84 9.23
N SER A 258 -1.34 7.41 9.97
CA SER A 258 -0.16 6.69 10.47
C SER A 258 -0.53 5.46 11.32
N LEU A 259 -1.52 5.61 12.19
CA LEU A 259 -2.03 4.51 13.01
C LEU A 259 -2.71 3.44 12.16
N ALA A 260 -3.53 3.84 11.17
CA ALA A 260 -4.18 2.86 10.31
C ALA A 260 -3.22 2.15 9.36
N LEU A 261 -2.16 2.81 8.88
CA LEU A 261 -1.08 2.13 8.15
C LEU A 261 -0.44 1.03 9.00
N ILE A 262 -0.13 1.33 10.27
CA ILE A 262 0.42 0.36 11.21
C ILE A 262 -0.50 -0.85 11.42
N THR A 263 -1.79 -0.62 11.66
CA THR A 263 -2.73 -1.71 11.93
C THR A 263 -3.01 -2.55 10.68
N THR A 264 -3.03 -1.93 9.50
CA THR A 264 -3.27 -2.62 8.21
C THR A 264 -2.03 -3.22 7.59
N SER A 265 -0.84 -2.98 8.16
CA SER A 265 0.45 -3.46 7.64
C SER A 265 0.81 -2.91 6.25
N ILE A 266 0.16 -1.83 5.81
CA ILE A 266 0.43 -1.21 4.53
C ILE A 266 1.79 -0.51 4.61
N GLY A 267 2.75 -1.03 3.85
CA GLY A 267 4.07 -0.45 3.71
C GLY A 267 4.06 0.84 2.88
N ASN A 268 5.14 1.61 2.98
CA ASN A 268 5.32 2.80 2.14
C ASN A 268 5.68 2.45 0.69
N LYS A 269 5.82 3.47 -0.17
CA LYS A 269 6.23 3.35 -1.59
C LYS A 269 7.52 2.55 -1.80
N LYS A 270 8.39 2.48 -0.78
CA LYS A 270 9.66 1.73 -0.81
C LYS A 270 9.50 0.29 -0.32
N GLY A 271 8.29 -0.12 0.06
CA GLY A 271 7.99 -1.42 0.68
C GLY A 271 8.44 -1.54 2.12
N LYS A 272 8.76 -0.44 2.82
CA LYS A 272 9.08 -0.51 4.25
C LYS A 272 7.82 -0.63 5.09
N LEU A 273 7.88 -1.42 6.15
CA LEU A 273 6.79 -1.49 7.11
C LEU A 273 6.59 -0.15 7.84
N PRO A 274 5.34 0.22 8.14
CA PRO A 274 5.01 1.51 8.73
C PRO A 274 5.45 1.62 10.19
N SER A 275 5.73 2.85 10.60
CA SER A 275 6.04 3.20 11.98
C SER A 275 5.45 4.58 12.31
N LEU A 276 5.02 4.76 13.54
CA LEU A 276 4.56 6.02 14.11
C LEU A 276 5.53 6.43 15.19
N LYS A 277 6.08 7.63 15.06
CA LYS A 277 6.94 8.24 16.07
C LYS A 277 6.23 9.48 16.60
N SER A 278 5.87 9.47 17.88
CA SER A 278 5.45 10.64 18.63
C SER A 278 6.42 10.89 19.79
N PRO A 279 6.36 12.07 20.45
CA PRO A 279 7.14 12.34 21.65
C PRO A 279 6.90 11.33 22.79
N GLU A 280 5.69 10.77 22.87
CA GLU A 280 5.27 9.84 23.93
C GLU A 280 5.50 8.38 23.56
N ILE A 281 5.45 8.00 22.28
CA ILE A 281 5.54 6.60 21.88
C ILE A 281 6.12 6.42 20.48
N HIS A 282 6.87 5.34 20.30
CA HIS A 282 7.23 4.80 18.99
C HIS A 282 6.58 3.45 18.79
N ILE A 283 5.68 3.37 17.81
CA ILE A 283 5.01 2.13 17.38
C ILE A 283 5.62 1.71 16.05
N GLN A 284 6.15 0.50 15.99
CA GLN A 284 6.76 -0.04 14.77
C GLN A 284 6.09 -1.37 14.38
N LYS A 285 5.68 -1.48 13.11
CA LYS A 285 5.27 -2.75 12.52
C LYS A 285 6.51 -3.54 12.10
N LYS A 286 6.63 -4.79 12.55
CA LYS A 286 7.78 -5.68 12.29
C LYS A 286 7.42 -6.83 11.34
N SER A 287 6.17 -7.27 11.40
CA SER A 287 5.51 -8.17 10.46
C SER A 287 4.00 -7.90 10.52
N PRO A 288 3.16 -8.48 9.66
CA PRO A 288 1.71 -8.24 9.72
C PRO A 288 1.09 -8.53 11.09
N ASN A 289 1.72 -9.40 11.87
CA ASN A 289 1.28 -9.90 13.17
C ASN A 289 2.20 -9.49 14.33
N LYS A 290 3.05 -8.48 14.12
CA LYS A 290 4.01 -8.05 15.15
C LYS A 290 4.11 -6.55 15.21
N LEU A 291 3.64 -6.00 16.33
CA LEU A 291 3.80 -4.61 16.72
C LEU A 291 4.80 -4.50 17.86
N VAL A 292 5.70 -3.53 17.76
CA VAL A 292 6.63 -3.18 18.84
C VAL A 292 6.30 -1.79 19.32
N PHE A 293 6.00 -1.68 20.60
CA PHE A 293 5.75 -0.41 21.28
C PHE A 293 6.97 -0.03 22.11
N LYS A 294 7.43 1.21 21.96
CA LYS A 294 8.47 1.81 22.81
C LYS A 294 7.90 3.09 23.38
N SER A 295 7.53 3.07 24.66
CA SER A 295 6.99 4.23 25.37
C SER A 295 8.11 5.14 25.88
N PHE A 296 7.85 6.43 25.89
CA PHE A 296 8.74 7.46 26.41
C PHE A 296 8.00 8.32 27.42
N GLY A 297 8.50 8.33 28.66
CA GLY A 297 7.92 9.10 29.76
C GLY A 297 6.55 8.61 30.23
N LYS A 298 5.96 9.31 31.21
CA LYS A 298 4.69 8.91 31.86
C LYS A 298 3.47 8.98 30.94
N LYS A 299 3.48 9.88 29.95
CA LYS A 299 2.35 10.03 29.00
C LYS A 299 2.28 8.90 27.97
N GLY A 300 3.39 8.21 27.73
CA GLY A 300 3.46 7.05 26.84
C GLY A 300 3.16 5.72 27.52
N GLU A 301 2.83 5.71 28.81
CA GLU A 301 2.60 4.48 29.56
C GLU A 301 1.43 3.68 28.95
N LEU A 302 1.72 2.44 28.57
CA LEU A 302 0.74 1.52 28.02
C LEU A 302 -0.11 1.00 29.18
N ARG A 303 -1.43 1.24 29.09
CA ARG A 303 -2.37 0.63 30.04
C ARG A 303 -2.88 -0.66 29.44
N GLU A 304 -2.54 -1.76 30.09
CA GLU A 304 -2.96 -3.10 29.71
C GLU A 304 -4.06 -3.58 30.63
N GLU A 305 -5.21 -3.93 30.04
CA GLU A 305 -6.34 -4.53 30.75
C GLU A 305 -6.57 -5.93 30.18
N PRO A 306 -6.58 -7.00 31.00
CA PRO A 306 -6.91 -8.32 30.50
C PRO A 306 -8.36 -8.35 29.99
N VAL A 307 -8.60 -9.04 28.87
CA VAL A 307 -9.93 -9.19 28.28
C VAL A 307 -10.49 -10.57 28.61
N GLN A 308 -11.79 -10.65 28.88
CA GLN A 308 -12.47 -11.92 29.11
C GLN A 308 -12.38 -12.78 27.84
N GLY A 309 -11.82 -13.99 27.95
CA GLY A 309 -11.52 -14.86 26.81
C GLY A 309 -10.05 -14.91 26.40
N GLY A 310 -9.17 -14.18 27.10
CA GLY A 310 -7.74 -14.11 26.82
C GLY A 310 -7.36 -12.85 26.04
N GLY A 311 -6.07 -12.53 26.05
CA GLY A 311 -5.54 -11.31 25.42
C GLY A 311 -5.61 -10.07 26.32
N HIS A 312 -5.12 -8.96 25.77
CA HIS A 312 -4.99 -7.68 26.47
C HIS A 312 -5.57 -6.56 25.62
N LYS A 313 -6.35 -5.68 26.26
CA LYS A 313 -6.73 -4.38 25.71
C LYS A 313 -5.64 -3.39 26.06
N ILE A 314 -4.96 -2.88 25.04
CA ILE A 314 -3.94 -1.85 25.20
C ILE A 314 -4.59 -0.50 24.91
N SER A 315 -4.63 0.39 25.91
CA SER A 315 -5.10 1.76 25.75
C SER A 315 -3.92 2.71 25.69
N ILE A 316 -3.86 3.51 24.61
CA ILE A 316 -2.77 4.47 24.36
C ILE A 316 -3.39 5.80 23.95
N THR A 317 -2.90 6.89 24.54
CA THR A 317 -3.21 8.25 24.09
C THR A 317 -2.02 8.78 23.32
N VAL A 318 -2.18 8.95 22.01
CA VAL A 318 -1.12 9.49 21.15
C VAL A 318 -1.45 10.91 20.76
N SER A 319 -0.53 11.83 20.99
CA SER A 319 -0.59 13.16 20.38
C SER A 319 0.11 13.11 19.02
N GLY A 320 -0.45 13.76 18.01
CA GLY A 320 0.08 13.72 16.66
C GLY A 320 -0.26 14.98 15.89
N ARG A 321 0.48 15.21 14.81
CA ARG A 321 0.17 16.31 13.89
C ARG A 321 -1.17 16.03 13.20
N PHE A 322 -2.06 17.01 13.25
CA PHE A 322 -3.36 17.01 12.58
C PHE A 322 -3.55 18.37 11.90
N ASP A 323 -3.11 18.50 10.65
CA ASP A 323 -3.39 19.69 9.82
C ASP A 323 -4.65 19.41 8.99
N VAL A 324 -5.77 19.95 9.47
CA VAL A 324 -7.06 19.72 8.83
C VAL A 324 -7.13 20.27 7.40
N HIS A 325 -6.46 21.38 7.08
CA HIS A 325 -6.48 21.93 5.73
C HIS A 325 -5.64 21.07 4.79
N ARG A 326 -4.50 20.55 5.25
CA ARG A 326 -3.70 19.64 4.42
C ARG A 326 -4.42 18.33 4.15
N ILE A 327 -5.05 17.74 5.18
CA ILE A 327 -5.89 16.55 5.05
C ILE A 327 -7.04 16.84 4.08
N ALA A 328 -7.76 17.95 4.25
CA ALA A 328 -8.86 18.34 3.39
C ALA A 328 -8.42 18.55 1.93
N ARG A 329 -7.26 19.18 1.68
CA ARG A 329 -6.70 19.33 0.33
C ARG A 329 -6.35 17.99 -0.31
N MET A 330 -5.71 17.09 0.43
CA MET A 330 -5.40 15.73 -0.05
C MET A 330 -6.69 14.95 -0.38
N LEU A 331 -7.70 14.99 0.49
CA LEU A 331 -8.97 14.31 0.26
C LEU A 331 -9.76 14.96 -0.89
N SER A 332 -9.70 16.27 -1.06
CA SER A 332 -10.29 16.99 -2.19
C SER A 332 -9.63 16.62 -3.52
N LYS A 333 -8.30 16.49 -3.51
CA LYS A 333 -7.52 15.95 -4.62
C LYS A 333 -7.98 14.53 -4.97
N ALA A 334 -8.13 13.67 -3.98
CA ALA A 334 -8.59 12.30 -4.18
C ALA A 334 -10.02 12.20 -4.70
N ALA A 335 -10.91 13.06 -4.19
CA ALA A 335 -12.28 13.17 -4.64
C ALA A 335 -12.38 13.65 -6.10
N LEU A 336 -11.69 14.74 -6.47
CA LEU A 336 -11.68 15.24 -7.84
C LEU A 336 -11.07 14.22 -8.82
N GLY A 337 -9.96 13.58 -8.43
CA GLY A 337 -9.35 12.51 -9.21
C GLY A 337 -10.26 11.30 -9.37
N THR A 338 -11.03 10.93 -8.34
CA THR A 338 -12.02 9.86 -8.44
C THR A 338 -13.10 10.18 -9.46
N ILE A 339 -13.63 11.41 -9.46
CA ILE A 339 -14.63 11.82 -10.46
C ILE A 339 -14.02 11.75 -11.86
N ALA A 340 -12.79 12.25 -12.05
CA ALA A 340 -12.09 12.18 -13.34
C ALA A 340 -11.88 10.72 -13.81
N LEU A 341 -11.59 9.80 -12.88
CA LEU A 341 -11.41 8.39 -13.16
C LEU A 341 -12.71 7.68 -13.58
N VAL A 342 -13.84 8.09 -12.99
CA VAL A 342 -15.16 7.46 -13.21
C VAL A 342 -15.91 8.10 -14.37
N LYS A 343 -15.87 9.43 -14.51
CA LYS A 343 -16.65 10.21 -15.49
C LYS A 343 -15.83 10.72 -16.66
N GLY A 344 -14.52 10.46 -16.66
CA GLY A 344 -13.62 11.03 -17.63
C GLY A 344 -13.18 12.43 -17.25
N ARG A 345 -12.14 12.88 -17.94
CA ARG A 345 -11.47 14.15 -17.69
C ARG A 345 -12.39 15.36 -17.84
N ASP A 346 -13.18 15.39 -18.91
CA ASP A 346 -13.97 16.57 -19.26
C ASP A 346 -15.01 16.92 -18.20
N ALA A 347 -15.50 15.91 -17.48
CA ALA A 347 -16.45 16.10 -16.38
C ALA A 347 -15.89 16.98 -15.25
N VAL A 348 -14.58 16.96 -15.01
CA VAL A 348 -13.93 17.76 -13.93
C VAL A 348 -13.32 19.07 -14.43
N LEU A 349 -13.38 19.34 -15.74
CA LEU A 349 -12.95 20.61 -16.33
C LEU A 349 -14.04 21.69 -16.29
N ASP A 350 -15.26 21.33 -15.88
CA ASP A 350 -16.35 22.27 -15.67
C ASP A 350 -15.96 23.41 -14.71
N ALA A 351 -16.45 24.61 -14.97
CA ALA A 351 -16.20 25.81 -14.17
C ALA A 351 -16.60 25.65 -12.70
N LYS A 352 -17.57 24.78 -12.39
CA LYS A 352 -18.01 24.49 -11.01
C LYS A 352 -16.91 23.89 -10.12
N PHE A 353 -15.82 23.38 -10.71
CA PHE A 353 -14.66 22.85 -9.97
C PHE A 353 -13.51 23.86 -9.85
N ASP A 354 -13.64 25.08 -10.38
CA ASP A 354 -12.52 26.05 -10.41
C ASP A 354 -12.03 26.43 -9.02
N ASP A 355 -12.94 26.62 -8.06
CA ASP A 355 -12.57 27.02 -6.70
C ASP A 355 -11.93 25.87 -5.92
N ILE A 356 -12.45 24.63 -6.06
CA ILE A 356 -11.81 23.49 -5.40
C ILE A 356 -10.43 23.19 -6.01
N ARG A 357 -10.25 23.36 -7.32
CA ARG A 357 -8.92 23.25 -7.96
C ARG A 357 -7.95 24.29 -7.41
N ARG A 358 -8.42 25.54 -7.24
CA ARG A 358 -7.63 26.60 -6.60
C ARG A 358 -7.26 26.23 -5.16
N TYR A 359 -8.20 25.74 -4.37
CA TYR A 359 -7.97 25.30 -2.99
C TYR A 359 -6.97 24.14 -2.91
N ILE A 360 -7.11 23.13 -3.77
CA ILE A 360 -6.19 22.00 -3.86
C ILE A 360 -4.77 22.52 -4.15
N ILE A 361 -4.56 23.34 -5.18
CA ILE A 361 -3.23 23.75 -5.62
C ILE A 361 -2.62 24.83 -4.72
N LYS A 362 -3.38 25.88 -4.41
CA LYS A 362 -2.88 27.09 -3.71
C LYS A 362 -3.10 27.06 -2.20
N GLY A 363 -3.96 26.18 -1.69
CA GLY A 363 -4.41 26.21 -0.30
C GLY A 363 -5.35 27.38 -0.02
N GLY A 364 -5.34 27.87 1.22
CA GLY A 364 -6.23 28.92 1.71
C GLY A 364 -7.50 28.36 2.37
N THR A 365 -8.58 29.13 2.28
CA THR A 365 -9.89 28.76 2.81
C THR A 365 -10.77 28.15 1.72
N PHE A 366 -11.77 27.36 2.12
CA PHE A 366 -12.77 26.79 1.23
C PHE A 366 -14.16 26.89 1.89
N PRO A 367 -15.24 27.30 1.18
CA PRO A 367 -16.52 27.59 1.82
C PRO A 367 -17.24 26.40 2.49
N ASN A 368 -16.87 25.16 2.12
CA ASN A 368 -17.51 23.94 2.61
C ASN A 368 -16.70 23.23 3.69
N LYS A 369 -17.34 22.28 4.37
CA LYS A 369 -16.77 21.56 5.51
C LYS A 369 -16.15 20.22 5.07
N LEU A 370 -15.09 19.80 5.74
CA LEU A 370 -14.67 18.40 5.73
C LEU A 370 -15.45 17.66 6.83
N MET A 371 -16.02 16.50 6.49
CA MET A 371 -16.67 15.64 7.48
C MET A 371 -15.91 14.33 7.62
N ILE A 372 -15.66 13.94 8.87
CA ILE A 372 -14.96 12.71 9.23
C ILE A 372 -15.86 11.93 10.19
N PHE A 373 -16.17 10.68 9.90
CA PHE A 373 -16.91 9.85 10.86
C PHE A 373 -16.02 9.55 12.08
N LYS A 374 -16.60 9.68 13.28
CA LYS A 374 -15.91 9.45 14.56
C LYS A 374 -15.55 7.99 14.77
N GLU A 375 -16.33 7.09 14.20
CA GLU A 375 -16.12 5.65 14.26
C GLU A 375 -15.52 5.17 12.94
N GLY A 376 -14.49 4.35 13.03
CA GLY A 376 -13.84 3.70 11.91
C GLY A 376 -13.11 2.45 12.38
N LEU A 377 -13.19 1.40 11.57
CA LEU A 377 -12.42 0.17 11.80
C LEU A 377 -11.28 0.16 10.80
N PRO A 378 -10.01 0.24 11.26
CA PRO A 378 -8.88 0.22 10.35
C PRO A 378 -8.97 -0.98 9.41
N SER A 379 -8.89 -0.71 8.12
CA SER A 379 -9.05 -1.70 7.07
C SER A 379 -8.17 -1.30 5.91
N PRO A 380 -7.51 -2.23 5.19
CA PRO A 380 -6.72 -1.87 4.00
C PRO A 380 -7.60 -1.39 2.83
N ARG A 381 -8.93 -1.40 3.00
CA ARG A 381 -9.88 -0.98 1.97
C ARG A 381 -9.74 0.50 1.63
N MET A 382 -9.76 0.75 0.34
CA MET A 382 -9.84 2.09 -0.24
C MET A 382 -10.99 2.14 -1.23
N GLU A 383 -11.98 2.95 -0.92
CA GLU A 383 -13.20 3.06 -1.72
C GLU A 383 -13.57 4.52 -1.88
N ALA A 384 -14.18 4.82 -3.02
CA ALA A 384 -14.65 6.15 -3.32
C ALA A 384 -15.97 6.04 -4.07
N GLU A 385 -16.98 6.70 -3.52
CA GLU A 385 -18.33 6.78 -4.10
C GLU A 385 -18.62 8.26 -4.32
N TRP A 386 -18.97 8.63 -5.54
CA TRP A 386 -19.36 10.00 -5.86
C TRP A 386 -20.86 10.07 -6.13
N TYR A 387 -21.46 11.19 -5.76
CA TYR A 387 -22.86 11.50 -6.00
C TYR A 387 -23.03 13.02 -6.16
N GLU A 388 -24.19 13.43 -6.62
CA GLU A 388 -24.55 14.84 -6.75
C GLU A 388 -25.72 15.14 -5.81
N VAL A 389 -25.56 16.18 -4.97
CA VAL A 389 -26.60 16.66 -4.06
C VAL A 389 -26.92 18.09 -4.44
N GLU A 390 -28.13 18.34 -4.95
CA GLU A 390 -28.56 19.69 -5.36
C GLU A 390 -27.58 20.36 -6.35
N GLY A 391 -27.03 19.60 -7.29
CA GLY A 391 -26.05 20.10 -8.26
C GLY A 391 -24.59 20.09 -7.78
N VAL A 392 -24.34 19.79 -6.50
CA VAL A 392 -23.00 19.79 -5.91
C VAL A 392 -22.39 18.40 -5.93
N PRO A 393 -21.19 18.25 -6.51
CA PRO A 393 -20.45 17.00 -6.43
C PRO A 393 -19.99 16.74 -4.99
N VAL A 394 -20.35 15.57 -4.47
CA VAL A 394 -19.95 15.07 -3.16
C VAL A 394 -19.29 13.70 -3.35
N VAL A 395 -18.20 13.46 -2.64
CA VAL A 395 -17.49 12.19 -2.67
C VAL A 395 -17.37 11.65 -1.25
N LYS A 396 -17.87 10.43 -1.05
CA LYS A 396 -17.61 9.61 0.13
C LYS A 396 -16.34 8.81 -0.14
N LEU A 397 -15.31 9.06 0.66
CA LEU A 397 -14.04 8.33 0.63
C LEU A 397 -13.97 7.42 1.84
N ILE A 398 -13.67 6.15 1.62
CA ILE A 398 -13.25 5.22 2.67
C ILE A 398 -11.75 5.04 2.49
N VAL A 399 -10.95 5.63 3.38
CA VAL A 399 -9.48 5.56 3.32
C VAL A 399 -8.98 4.91 4.59
N LEU A 400 -8.40 3.72 4.45
CA LEU A 400 -7.87 2.94 5.57
C LEU A 400 -8.93 2.61 6.64
N GLY A 401 -10.20 2.45 6.24
CA GLY A 401 -11.32 2.20 7.14
C GLY A 401 -11.96 3.44 7.77
N PHE A 402 -11.40 4.63 7.55
CA PHE A 402 -12.02 5.89 7.94
C PHE A 402 -12.92 6.43 6.82
N ILE A 403 -14.08 6.96 7.20
CA ILE A 403 -15.06 7.50 6.26
C ILE A 403 -14.97 9.03 6.27
N PHE A 404 -14.74 9.60 5.10
CA PHE A 404 -14.68 11.03 4.84
C PHE A 404 -15.77 11.41 3.84
N ILE A 405 -16.43 12.54 4.08
CA ILE A 405 -17.32 13.17 3.09
C ILE A 405 -16.65 14.48 2.64
N VAL A 406 -16.41 14.57 1.33
CA VAL A 406 -15.75 15.69 0.68
C VAL A 406 -16.71 16.34 -0.29
N ILE A 407 -16.92 17.65 -0.13
CA ILE A 407 -17.82 18.44 -0.96
C ILE A 407 -16.96 19.32 -1.86
N LEU A 408 -17.16 19.24 -3.18
CA LEU A 408 -16.27 19.88 -4.16
C LEU A 408 -16.82 21.20 -4.72
N GLY A 409 -18.08 21.55 -4.46
CA GLY A 409 -18.67 22.83 -4.85
C GLY A 409 -18.68 23.85 -3.70
N GLU A 410 -18.89 25.13 -3.98
CA GLU A 410 -19.05 26.16 -2.94
C GLU A 410 -20.47 26.23 -2.36
N ARG A 411 -21.49 25.88 -3.17
CA ARG A 411 -22.90 26.03 -2.82
C ARG A 411 -23.79 24.91 -3.37
N PRO A 412 -24.81 24.47 -2.61
CA PRO A 412 -25.11 24.91 -1.24
C PRO A 412 -24.05 24.51 -0.22
N LYS A 413 -23.99 25.25 0.89
CA LYS A 413 -23.25 24.81 2.07
C LYS A 413 -23.96 23.58 2.60
N PHE A 414 -23.26 22.46 2.66
CA PHE A 414 -23.86 21.23 3.14
C PHE A 414 -23.91 21.25 4.67
N ASP A 415 -25.11 21.11 5.23
CA ASP A 415 -25.29 20.77 6.64
C ASP A 415 -25.82 19.33 6.72
N PRO A 416 -25.12 18.43 7.42
CA PRO A 416 -25.58 17.05 7.56
C PRO A 416 -26.86 17.04 8.40
N ARG A 417 -27.74 16.06 8.14
CA ARG A 417 -28.96 15.88 8.93
C ARG A 417 -28.62 15.67 10.41
N ASP A 418 -29.53 16.08 11.30
CA ASP A 418 -29.29 16.08 12.74
C ASP A 418 -28.95 14.68 13.30
N GLU A 419 -29.45 13.61 12.66
CA GLU A 419 -29.14 12.24 13.08
C GLU A 419 -27.69 11.85 12.83
N LEU A 420 -27.00 12.50 11.89
CA LEU A 420 -25.59 12.23 11.59
C LEU A 420 -24.62 13.04 12.46
N LYS A 421 -25.04 14.20 12.97
CA LYS A 421 -24.19 15.11 13.77
C LYS A 421 -23.50 14.44 14.96
N PRO A 422 -24.12 13.50 15.71
CA PRO A 422 -23.44 12.76 16.78
C PRO A 422 -22.28 11.90 16.29
N HIS A 423 -22.30 11.42 15.04
CA HIS A 423 -21.37 10.43 14.49
C HIS A 423 -20.25 11.03 13.66
N ILE A 424 -20.28 12.34 13.38
CA ILE A 424 -19.30 13.01 12.51
C ILE A 424 -18.60 14.16 13.23
N MET A 425 -17.34 14.38 12.89
CA MET A 425 -16.60 15.60 13.16
C MET A 425 -16.68 16.47 11.91
N MET A 426 -17.06 17.73 12.09
CA MET A 426 -17.12 18.70 11.02
C MET A 426 -16.01 19.73 11.23
N TYR A 427 -15.25 19.97 10.18
CA TYR A 427 -14.20 20.99 10.17
C TYR A 427 -14.54 22.05 9.14
N ASP A 428 -14.71 23.28 9.61
CA ASP A 428 -15.00 24.42 8.77
C ASP A 428 -13.73 24.92 8.09
N LEU A 429 -13.64 24.71 6.77
CA LEU A 429 -12.48 25.08 5.97
C LEU A 429 -12.50 26.57 5.58
N SER A 430 -13.57 27.30 5.92
CA SER A 430 -13.68 28.74 5.63
C SER A 430 -12.92 29.59 6.65
N LEU A 431 -12.59 29.00 7.80
CA LEU A 431 -11.74 29.60 8.80
C LEU A 431 -10.30 29.60 8.31
N GLU A 432 -9.56 30.69 8.54
CA GLU A 432 -8.14 30.76 8.20
C GLU A 432 -7.36 29.66 8.92
N LYS A 433 -6.30 29.16 8.25
CA LYS A 433 -5.36 28.21 8.85
C LYS A 433 -4.93 28.73 10.23
N PRO A 434 -5.13 27.97 11.32
CA PRO A 434 -4.55 28.32 12.63
C PRO A 434 -3.03 28.50 12.56
N GLU A 435 -2.37 27.87 11.57
CA GLU A 435 -0.92 27.78 11.42
C GLU A 435 -0.21 29.05 10.93
N ALA A 436 -0.92 30.07 10.40
CA ALA A 436 -0.31 31.39 10.24
C ALA A 436 0.14 32.00 11.59
N ALA A 437 -0.30 31.43 12.72
CA ALA A 437 0.18 31.74 14.07
C ALA A 437 1.34 30.86 14.56
N VAL A 438 1.64 29.71 13.92
CA VAL A 438 2.63 28.73 14.42
C VAL A 438 4.02 28.91 13.80
N GLU A 439 4.13 29.40 12.56
CA GLU A 439 5.44 29.74 11.96
C GLU A 439 6.20 30.87 12.70
N LYS A 440 5.56 31.54 13.69
CA LYS A 440 6.24 32.48 14.60
C LYS A 440 6.90 31.84 15.82
N MET A 441 6.79 30.52 16.04
CA MET A 441 7.34 29.86 17.24
C MET A 441 8.61 29.02 17.01
N ASP A 442 8.96 28.65 15.78
CA ASP A 442 10.19 27.86 15.49
C ASP A 442 11.44 28.71 15.19
N GLY A 443 11.39 30.02 15.44
CA GLY A 443 12.49 30.97 15.22
C GLY A 443 13.53 31.07 16.35
N THR A 444 13.42 30.30 17.44
CA THR A 444 14.35 30.37 18.57
C THR A 444 14.69 28.97 19.09
N ASN A 445 15.65 28.31 18.44
CA ASN A 445 16.64 27.44 19.08
C ASN A 445 17.74 27.10 18.05
N GLN A 446 18.64 28.05 17.83
CA GLN A 446 20.01 27.78 17.42
C GLN A 446 20.94 28.26 18.54
N THR A 447 21.42 27.31 19.34
CA THR A 447 22.72 27.34 20.04
C THR A 447 23.20 25.92 20.17
#